data_AF-A0A9E1DYB5-F1
#
_entry.id   AF-A0A9E1DYB5-F1
#
_cell.length_a   1.000
_cell.length_b   1.000
_cell.length_c   1.000
_cell.angle_alpha   90.00
_cell.angle_beta   90.00
_cell.angle_gamma   90.00
#
_symmetry.space_group_name_H-M   'P 1'
#
loop_
_entity.id
_entity.type
_entity.pdbx_description
1 polymer ?
#
loop_
_entity_poly.entity_id
_entity_poly.type
_entity_poly.pdbx_seq_one_letter_code
_entity_poly.pdbx_strand_id
1 'polypeptide(L)' 'MRKTKLAIAGIVAILLVIIIFQNLDTVSTRLLFARVEMPQAALLFLTAAAGFVLGLIGRITFFKK' A
#
# COMPACT_ATOMS: atom_id res chain seq x y z
N MET A 1 23.34 -7.53 20.72
CA MET A 1 22.98 -6.71 19.53
C MET A 1 22.43 -7.55 18.37
N ARG A 2 23.13 -8.57 17.85
CA ARG A 2 22.66 -9.38 16.69
C ARG A 2 21.34 -10.13 16.97
N LYS A 3 21.22 -10.76 18.14
CA LYS A 3 19.99 -11.46 18.59
C LYS A 3 18.80 -10.51 18.78
N THR A 4 19.05 -9.31 19.32
CA THR A 4 18.02 -8.26 19.48
C THR A 4 17.51 -7.76 18.14
N LYS A 5 18.41 -7.52 17.17
CA LYS A 5 18.03 -7.11 15.80
C LYS A 5 17.19 -8.19 15.11
N LEU A 6 17.56 -9.47 15.28
CA LEU A 6 16.77 -10.60 14.74
C LEU A 6 15.38 -10.70 15.38
N ALA A 7 15.29 -10.51 16.70
CA ALA A 7 14.01 -10.50 17.39
C ALA A 7 13.10 -9.35 16.91
N ILE A 8 13.66 -8.13 16.79
CA ILE A 8 12.93 -6.97 16.28
C ILE A 8 12.48 -7.22 14.84
N ALA A 9 13.35 -7.74 13.97
CA ALA A 9 12.99 -8.06 12.59
C ALA A 9 11.86 -9.10 12.51
N GLY A 10 11.89 -10.13 13.37
CA GLY A 10 10.81 -11.11 13.48
C GLY A 10 9.48 -10.48 13.91
N ILE A 11 9.50 -9.61 14.92
CA ILE A 11 8.31 -8.88 15.38
C ILE A 11 7.74 -8.01 14.24
N VAL A 12 8.59 -7.25 13.55
CA VAL A 12 8.17 -6.40 12.43
C VAL A 12 7.56 -7.25 11.31
N ALA A 13 8.16 -8.38 10.96
CA ALA A 13 7.64 -9.28 9.94
C ALA A 13 6.25 -9.83 10.31
N ILE A 14 6.07 -10.26 11.56
CA ILE A 14 4.77 -10.75 12.06
C ILE A 14 3.72 -9.63 12.02
N LEU A 15 4.08 -8.43 12.48
CA LEU A 15 3.17 -7.28 12.44
C LEU A 15 2.77 -6.91 11.02
N LEU A 16 3.69 -6.97 10.05
CA LEU A 16 3.38 -6.73 8.64
C LEU A 16 2.35 -7.74 8.11
N VAL A 17 2.53 -9.03 8.42
CA VAL A 17 1.56 -10.07 8.03
C VAL A 17 0.19 -9.78 8.67
N ILE A 18 0.16 -9.47 9.96
CA ILE A 18 -1.09 -9.13 10.66
C ILE A 18 -1.78 -7.94 9.99
N ILE A 19 -1.05 -6.86 9.70
CA ILE A 19 -1.60 -5.67 9.04
C ILE A 19 -2.18 -6.04 7.67
N ILE A 20 -1.48 -6.83 6.86
CA ILE A 20 -1.98 -7.27 5.55
C ILE A 20 -3.30 -8.03 5.71
N PHE A 21 -3.34 -9.02 6.61
CA PHE A 21 -4.54 -9.82 6.83
C PHE A 21 -5.70 -9.02 7.42
N GLN A 22 -5.43 -8.08 8.34
CA GLN A 22 -6.46 -7.18 8.88
C GLN A 22 -7.01 -6.22 7.82
N ASN A 23 -6.22 -5.88 6.80
CA ASN A 23 -6.66 -5.03 5.70
C ASN A 23 -7.33 -5.84 4.55
N LEU A 24 -7.65 -7.12 4.75
CA LEU A 24 -8.44 -7.88 3.78
C LEU A 24 -9.94 -7.60 3.87
N ASP A 25 -10.37 -6.83 4.87
CA ASP A 25 -11.76 -6.41 5.01
C ASP A 25 -12.24 -5.70 3.73
N THR A 26 -13.43 -6.10 3.26
CA THR A 26 -14.02 -5.58 2.05
C THR A 26 -14.56 -4.17 2.30
N VAL A 27 -14.07 -3.20 1.53
CA VAL A 27 -14.53 -1.82 1.55
C VAL A 27 -15.31 -1.48 0.28
N SER A 28 -16.43 -0.78 0.46
CA SER A 28 -17.26 -0.30 -0.64
C SER A 28 -16.73 1.05 -1.14
N THR A 29 -16.02 1.04 -2.26
CA THR A 29 -15.39 2.24 -2.83
C THR A 29 -16.31 2.85 -3.89
N ARG A 30 -16.65 4.14 -3.73
CA ARG A 30 -17.40 4.90 -4.74
C ARG A 30 -16.42 5.65 -5.65
N LEU A 31 -16.32 5.19 -6.88
CA LEU A 31 -15.67 5.89 -7.98
C LEU A 31 -16.68 6.83 -8.65
N LEU A 32 -16.19 7.75 -9.49
CA LEU A 32 -17.01 8.80 -10.12
C LEU A 32 -18.32 8.30 -10.77
N PHE A 33 -18.30 7.10 -11.35
CA PHE A 33 -19.45 6.48 -12.04
C PHE A 33 -19.70 5.02 -11.65
N ALA A 34 -19.01 4.50 -10.63
CA ALA A 34 -19.09 3.09 -10.26
C ALA A 34 -18.95 2.90 -8.75
N ARG A 35 -19.58 1.85 -8.23
CA ARG A 35 -19.31 1.35 -6.88
C ARG A 35 -18.62 0.01 -7.02
N VAL A 36 -17.45 -0.14 -6.42
CA VAL A 36 -16.66 -1.36 -6.46
C VAL A 36 -16.37 -1.80 -5.04
N GLU A 37 -16.67 -3.06 -4.75
CA GLU A 37 -16.31 -3.70 -3.48
C GLU A 37 -15.00 -4.44 -3.66
N MET A 38 -14.01 -4.11 -2.83
CA MET A 38 -12.69 -4.74 -2.88
C MET A 38 -12.07 -4.77 -1.49
N PRO A 39 -11.10 -5.65 -1.23
CA PRO A 39 -10.33 -5.62 0.01
C PRO A 39 -9.62 -4.27 0.20
N GLN A 40 -9.56 -3.76 1.43
CA GLN A 40 -8.88 -2.49 1.74
C GLN A 40 -7.41 -2.51 1.31
N ALA A 41 -6.72 -3.65 1.43
CA ALA A 41 -5.35 -3.84 0.97
C ALA A 41 -5.22 -3.63 -0.55
N ALA A 42 -6.20 -4.05 -1.34
CA ALA A 42 -6.20 -3.83 -2.78
C ALA A 42 -6.33 -2.34 -3.10
N LEU A 43 -7.22 -1.62 -2.41
CA LEU A 43 -7.39 -0.18 -2.56
C LEU A 43 -6.09 0.58 -2.20
N LEU A 44 -5.45 0.23 -1.09
CA LEU A 44 -4.17 0.82 -0.67
C LEU A 44 -3.07 0.60 -1.70
N PHE A 45 -2.95 -0.62 -2.24
CA PHE A 45 -1.94 -0.93 -3.24
C PHE A 45 -2.20 -0.18 -4.56
N LEU A 46 -3.45 -0.16 -5.03
CA LEU A 46 -3.83 0.54 -6.26
C LEU A 46 -3.59 2.05 -6.15
N THR A 47 -3.96 2.67 -5.04
CA THR A 47 -3.76 4.10 -4.82
C THR A 47 -2.27 4.46 -4.70
N ALA A 48 -1.48 3.65 -4.00
CA ALA A 48 -0.03 3.82 -3.91
C ALA A 48 0.64 3.68 -5.29
N ALA A 49 0.27 2.65 -6.05
CA ALA A 49 0.79 2.42 -7.40
C ALA A 49 0.42 3.57 -8.35
N ALA A 50 -0.84 4.03 -8.33
CA ALA A 50 -1.28 5.16 -9.13
C ALA A 50 -0.50 6.44 -8.79
N GLY A 51 -0.34 6.76 -7.50
CA GLY A 51 0.46 7.90 -7.05
C GLY A 51 1.92 7.82 -7.49
N PHE A 52 2.53 6.64 -7.38
CA PHE A 52 3.91 6.41 -7.83
C PHE A 52 4.06 6.60 -9.35
N VAL A 53 3.18 6.01 -10.15
CA VAL A 53 3.20 6.16 -11.62
C VAL A 53 3.00 7.61 -12.03
N LEU A 54 2.03 8.31 -11.43
CA LEU A 54 1.83 9.74 -11.66
C LEU A 54 3.05 10.58 -11.27
N GLY A 55 3.72 10.23 -10.16
CA GLY A 55 4.97 10.85 -9.74
C GLY A 55 6.11 10.64 -10.74
N LEU A 56 6.27 9.42 -11.25
CA LEU A 56 7.26 9.12 -12.29
C LEU A 56 6.99 9.90 -13.58
N ILE A 57 5.73 9.93 -14.02
CA ILE A 57 5.31 10.72 -15.18
C ILE A 57 5.64 12.19 -14.93
N GLY A 58 5.23 12.73 -13.77
CA GLY A 58 5.51 14.11 -13.39
C GLY A 58 6.99 14.44 -13.39
N ARG A 59 7.85 13.54 -12.88
CA ARG A 59 9.31 13.71 -12.91
C ARG A 59 9.84 13.79 -14.34
N ILE A 60 9.31 12.97 -15.24
CA ILE A 60 9.77 12.92 -16.64
C ILE A 60 9.25 14.14 -17.44
N THR A 61 8.01 14.57 -17.20
CA THR A 61 7.37 15.62 -18.02
C THR A 61 7.52 17.02 -17.45
N PHE A 62 7.26 17.23 -16.16
CA PHE A 62 7.19 18.55 -15.52
C PHE A 62 8.45 18.93 -14.76
N PHE A 63 9.05 18.00 -14.02
CA PHE A 63 10.22 18.27 -13.17
C PHE A 63 11.55 17.91 -13.83
N LYS A 64 11.62 17.87 -15.16
CA LYS A 64 12.85 17.57 -15.91
C LYS A 64 13.86 18.74 -15.92
N LYS A 65 13.51 19.88 -15.32
CA LYS A 65 14.39 21.05 -15.18
C LYS A 65 15.39 20.85 -14.05
#